data_AF-T0TZ96-F1
#
_entry.id   AF-T0TZ96-F1
#
_cell.length_a   1.000
_cell.length_b   1.000
_cell.length_c   1.000
_cell.angle_alpha   90.00
_cell.angle_beta   90.00
_cell.angle_gamma   90.00
#
_symmetry.space_group_name_H-M   'P 1'
#
loop_
_entity.id
_entity.type
_entity.pdbx_description
1 polymer ?
#
loop_
_entity_poly.entity_id
_entity_poly.type
_entity_poly.pdbx_seq_one_letter_code
_entity_poly.pdbx_strand_id
1 'polypeptide(L)'
;MCLTSNLQTKAAVTVADFPYLKMKAAGANITINTDNRTVSDTNLTKEYELYHKHFNTSVQDFFVHNKTAIEASFASNEEKEELLEKLTQAYS
;
A
#
# COMPACT_ATOMS: atom_id res chain seq x y z
N MET A 1 -0.71 4.14 -3.31
CA MET A 1 0.49 4.99 -3.15
C MET A 1 1.72 4.18 -3.57
N CYS A 2 2.67 4.80 -4.25
CA CYS A 2 3.75 4.08 -4.95
C CYS A 2 5.12 4.69 -4.58
N LEU A 3 5.73 4.21 -3.50
CA LEU A 3 6.88 4.90 -2.89
C LEU A 3 8.06 5.00 -3.85
N THR A 4 8.50 3.87 -4.41
CA THR A 4 9.66 3.85 -5.30
C THR A 4 9.41 4.68 -6.57
N SER A 5 8.23 4.52 -7.18
CA SER A 5 7.84 5.31 -8.36
C SER A 5 7.82 6.81 -8.06
N ASN A 6 7.23 7.24 -6.92
CA ASN A 6 7.14 8.66 -6.57
C ASN A 6 8.51 9.30 -6.30
N LEU A 7 9.47 8.56 -5.74
CA LEU A 7 10.83 9.04 -5.56
C LEU A 7 11.58 9.17 -6.90
N GLN A 8 11.49 8.15 -7.76
CA GLN A 8 12.20 8.13 -9.05
C GLN A 8 11.65 9.17 -10.04
N THR A 9 10.33 9.39 -10.04
CA THR A 9 9.67 10.42 -10.85
C THR A 9 9.79 11.83 -10.26
N LYS A 10 10.39 11.95 -9.07
CA LYS A 10 10.52 13.22 -8.30
C LYS A 10 9.18 13.83 -7.89
N ALA A 11 8.10 13.04 -7.86
CA ALA A 11 6.83 13.45 -7.25
C ALA A 11 6.96 13.65 -5.72
N ALA A 12 7.87 12.89 -5.10
CA ALA A 12 8.45 13.19 -3.79
C ALA A 12 9.97 13.26 -3.96
N VAL A 13 10.62 14.27 -3.37
CA VAL A 13 12.08 14.46 -3.53
C VAL A 13 12.85 13.52 -2.61
N THR A 14 12.37 13.35 -1.38
CA THR A 14 12.94 12.44 -0.38
C THR A 14 11.86 11.56 0.25
N VAL A 15 12.27 10.53 0.99
CA VAL A 15 11.37 9.69 1.78
C VAL A 15 10.57 10.52 2.81
N ALA A 16 11.17 11.58 3.36
CA ALA A 16 10.49 12.47 4.31
C ALA A 16 9.41 13.35 3.64
N ASP A 17 9.56 13.63 2.35
CA ASP A 17 8.57 14.39 1.57
C ASP A 17 7.39 13.51 1.12
N PHE A 18 7.56 12.18 1.15
CA PHE A 18 6.49 11.25 0.78
C PHE A 18 5.32 11.34 1.78
N PRO A 19 4.09 11.65 1.34
CA PRO A 19 3.03 12.10 2.25
C PRO A 19 2.35 10.97 3.05
N TYR A 20 2.88 9.75 3.02
CA TYR A 20 2.26 8.57 3.63
C TYR A 20 1.89 8.76 5.10
N LEU A 21 2.83 9.20 5.94
CA LEU A 21 2.55 9.39 7.37
C LEU A 21 1.50 10.49 7.62
N LYS A 22 1.51 11.56 6.83
CA LYS A 22 0.51 12.65 6.93
C LYS A 22 -0.87 12.15 6.53
N MET A 23 -0.98 11.39 5.44
CA MET A 23 -2.23 10.82 4.98
C MET A 23 -2.78 9.78 5.97
N LYS A 24 -1.89 8.94 6.53
CA LYS A 24 -2.26 7.95 7.55
C LYS A 24 -2.80 8.64 8.81
N ALA A 25 -2.12 9.68 9.30
CA ALA A 25 -2.57 10.46 10.46
C ALA A 25 -3.92 11.18 10.21
N ALA A 26 -4.22 11.53 8.96
CA ALA A 26 -5.49 12.12 8.57
C ALA A 26 -6.63 11.09 8.38
N GLY A 27 -6.37 9.79 8.58
CA GLY A 27 -7.37 8.73 8.39
C GLY A 27 -7.74 8.49 6.92
N ALA A 28 -6.85 8.83 5.98
CA ALA A 28 -7.12 8.62 4.56
C ALA A 28 -7.14 7.13 4.19
N ASN A 29 -7.99 6.77 3.23
CA ASN A 29 -8.00 5.45 2.60
C ASN A 29 -6.75 5.32 1.71
N ILE A 30 -5.77 4.53 2.16
CA ILE A 30 -4.48 4.35 1.49
C ILE A 30 -4.33 2.90 1.02
N THR A 31 -3.89 2.74 -0.22
CA THR A 31 -3.41 1.48 -0.80
C THR A 31 -1.91 1.55 -1.08
N ILE A 32 -1.21 0.42 -1.18
CA ILE A 32 0.23 0.34 -1.55
C ILE A 32 0.37 -0.37 -2.89
N ASN A 33 1.10 0.23 -3.83
CA ASN A 33 1.23 -0.26 -5.20
C ASN A 33 2.64 -0.01 -5.74
N THR A 34 3.01 -0.69 -6.81
CA THR A 34 4.32 -0.53 -7.47
C THR A 34 4.35 0.57 -8.52
N ASP A 35 3.19 0.94 -9.07
CA ASP A 35 3.05 1.70 -10.31
C ASP A 35 3.66 0.95 -11.52
N ASN A 36 4.98 1.04 -11.72
CA ASN A 36 5.71 0.35 -12.79
C ASN A 36 6.82 -0.54 -12.23
N ARG A 37 6.64 -1.86 -12.31
CA ARG A 37 7.62 -2.83 -11.77
C ARG A 37 8.96 -2.80 -12.49
N THR A 38 8.96 -2.72 -13.81
CA THR A 38 10.17 -2.87 -14.64
C THR A 38 11.01 -1.59 -14.64
N VAL A 39 10.37 -0.44 -14.83
CA VAL A 39 11.07 0.85 -14.83
C VAL A 39 11.62 1.15 -13.44
N SER A 40 10.85 0.83 -12.40
CA SER A 40 11.27 1.11 -11.02
C SER A 40 12.11 0.01 -10.37
N ASP A 41 12.40 -1.09 -11.07
CA ASP A 41 13.05 -2.29 -10.51
C ASP A 41 12.47 -2.70 -9.14
N THR A 42 11.14 -2.71 -9.04
CA THR A 42 10.42 -2.99 -7.80
C THR A 42 9.37 -4.08 -7.95
N ASN A 43 8.92 -4.62 -6.82
CA ASN A 43 7.77 -5.51 -6.71
C ASN A 43 7.04 -5.20 -5.39
N LEU A 44 5.85 -5.78 -5.18
CA LEU A 44 5.06 -5.48 -3.98
C LEU A 44 5.80 -5.86 -2.69
N THR A 45 6.53 -6.98 -2.66
CA THR A 45 7.33 -7.37 -1.48
C THR A 45 8.36 -6.29 -1.13
N LYS A 46 9.12 -5.81 -2.11
CA LYS A 46 10.09 -4.71 -1.94
C LYS A 46 9.40 -3.43 -1.44
N GLU A 47 8.24 -3.06 -2.01
CA GLU A 47 7.50 -1.88 -1.53
C GLU A 47 7.11 -2.05 -0.06
N TYR A 48 6.55 -3.19 0.35
CA TYR A 48 6.14 -3.42 1.74
C TYR A 48 7.33 -3.39 2.70
N GLU A 49 8.47 -3.99 2.32
CA GLU A 49 9.72 -3.91 3.09
C GLU A 49 10.18 -2.45 3.27
N LEU A 50 10.09 -1.62 2.22
CA LEU A 50 10.44 -0.21 2.31
C LEU A 50 9.48 0.58 3.20
N TYR A 51 8.17 0.31 3.13
CA TYR A 51 7.21 0.96 4.03
C TYR A 51 7.48 0.61 5.49
N HIS A 52 7.77 -0.66 5.79
CA HIS A 52 8.17 -1.07 7.12
C HIS A 52 9.46 -0.36 7.56
N LYS A 53 10.51 -0.41 6.72
CA LYS A 53 11.82 0.19 7.00
C LYS A 53 11.77 1.70 7.23
N HIS A 54 11.02 2.43 6.42
CA HIS A 54 11.04 3.89 6.41
C HIS A 54 9.97 4.54 7.28
N PHE A 55 8.84 3.87 7.50
CA PHE A 55 7.70 4.45 8.19
C PHE A 55 7.24 3.62 9.40
N ASN A 56 7.94 2.52 9.70
CA ASN A 56 7.54 1.55 10.73
C ASN A 56 6.09 1.06 10.53
N THR A 57 5.67 0.93 9.26
CA THR A 57 4.36 0.36 8.92
C THR A 57 4.28 -1.06 9.47
N SER A 58 3.25 -1.31 10.29
CA SER A 58 3.07 -2.59 10.96
C SER A 58 2.29 -3.60 10.09
N VAL A 59 2.31 -4.87 10.50
CA VAL A 59 1.48 -5.91 9.87
C VAL A 59 -0.01 -5.53 9.91
N GLN A 60 -0.48 -4.93 11.02
CA GLN A 60 -1.86 -4.48 11.13
C GLN A 60 -2.18 -3.30 10.20
N ASP A 61 -1.24 -2.40 9.97
CA ASP A 61 -1.41 -1.36 8.96
C ASP A 61 -1.51 -1.94 7.55
N PHE A 62 -0.67 -2.94 7.23
CA PHE A 62 -0.74 -3.62 5.94
C PHE A 62 -2.06 -4.35 5.74
N PHE A 63 -2.62 -4.96 6.79
CA PHE A 63 -3.97 -5.52 6.74
C PHE A 63 -5.00 -4.47 6.34
N VAL A 64 -5.00 -3.31 7.03
CA VAL A 64 -5.92 -2.21 6.74
C VAL A 64 -5.75 -1.70 5.31
N HIS A 65 -4.52 -1.49 4.85
CA HIS A 65 -4.27 -1.04 3.47
C HIS A 65 -4.77 -2.02 2.40
N ASN A 66 -4.61 -3.33 2.62
CA ASN A 66 -5.12 -4.35 1.70
C ASN A 66 -6.65 -4.47 1.75
N LYS A 67 -7.24 -4.39 2.95
CA LYS A 67 -8.70 -4.35 3.12
C LYS A 67 -9.30 -3.16 2.36
N THR A 68 -8.75 -1.96 2.54
CA THR A 68 -9.15 -0.77 1.80
C THR A 68 -9.01 -0.95 0.29
N ALA A 69 -7.95 -1.62 -0.18
CA ALA A 69 -7.75 -1.88 -1.61
C ALA A 69 -8.85 -2.79 -2.18
N ILE A 70 -9.25 -3.84 -1.46
CA ILE A 70 -10.32 -4.74 -1.87
C ILE A 70 -11.66 -4.00 -1.90
N GLU A 71 -11.99 -3.26 -0.85
CA GLU A 71 -13.24 -2.50 -0.74
C GLU A 71 -13.38 -1.46 -1.87
N ALA A 72 -12.28 -0.75 -2.17
CA ALA A 72 -12.22 0.26 -3.23
C ALA A 72 -12.05 -0.31 -4.65
N SER A 73 -11.86 -1.62 -4.81
CA SER A 73 -11.64 -2.24 -6.12
C SER A 73 -12.90 -2.17 -7.00
N PHE A 74 -12.73 -2.41 -8.30
CA PHE A 74 -13.84 -2.49 -9.27
C PHE A 74 -14.40 -3.91 -9.44
N ALA A 75 -14.04 -4.83 -8.54
CA ALA A 75 -14.60 -6.19 -8.49
C ALA A 75 -16.09 -6.18 -8.08
N SER A 76 -16.79 -7.29 -8.32
CA SER A 76 -18.16 -7.45 -7.85
C SER A 76 -18.23 -7.50 -6.32
N ASN A 77 -19.42 -7.32 -5.75
CA ASN A 77 -19.59 -7.42 -4.29
C ASN A 77 -19.26 -8.83 -3.79
N GLU A 78 -19.62 -9.85 -4.56
CA GLU A 78 -19.34 -11.26 -4.26
C GLU A 78 -17.83 -11.54 -4.26
N GLU A 79 -17.10 -11.05 -5.28
CA GLU A 79 -15.64 -11.19 -5.35
C GLU A 79 -14.95 -10.46 -4.19
N LYS A 80 -15.44 -9.27 -3.81
CA LYS A 80 -14.91 -8.51 -2.66
C LYS A 80 -15.10 -9.27 -1.34
N GLU A 81 -16.28 -9.84 -1.12
CA GLU A 81 -16.58 -10.61 0.09
C GLU A 81 -15.64 -11.82 0.22
N GLU A 82 -15.48 -12.59 -0.86
CA GLU A 82 -14.57 -13.73 -0.89
C GLU A 82 -13.10 -13.33 -0.59
N LEU A 83 -12.65 -12.21 -1.18
CA LEU A 83 -11.28 -11.72 -0.97
C LEU A 83 -11.07 -11.18 0.44
N LEU A 84 -12.06 -10.52 1.05
CA LEU A 84 -12.00 -10.02 2.42
C LEU A 84 -11.93 -11.16 3.45
N GLU A 85 -12.67 -12.25 3.23
CA GLU A 85 -12.60 -13.45 4.07
C GLU A 85 -11.20 -14.07 4.00
N LYS A 86 -10.68 -14.29 2.79
CA LYS A 86 -9.32 -14.82 2.57
C LYS A 86 -8.26 -13.93 3.22
N LEU A 87 -8.38 -12.61 3.09
CA LEU A 87 -7.46 -11.66 3.70
C LEU A 87 -7.49 -11.79 5.24
N THR A 88 -8.68 -11.84 5.83
CA THR A 88 -8.84 -11.94 7.29
C THR A 88 -8.21 -13.23 7.82
N GLN A 89 -8.44 -14.37 7.16
CA GLN A 89 -7.84 -15.65 7.55
C GLN A 89 -6.31 -15.64 7.44
N ALA A 90 -5.75 -15.01 6.40
CA ALA A 90 -4.30 -14.94 6.20
C ALA A 90 -3.57 -14.06 7.23
N TYR A 91 -4.28 -13.18 7.93
CA TYR A 91 -3.75 -12.28 8.97
C TYR A 91 -4.18 -12.70 10.39
N SER A 92 -4.85 -13.85 10.52
CA SER A 92 -5.26 -14.45 11.80
C SER A 92 -4.12 -15.16 12.52
#